data_AF-A0A7K2QIY2-F1
#
_entry.id   AF-A0A7K2QIY2-F1
#
_cell.length_a   1.000
_cell.length_b   1.000
_cell.length_c   1.000
_cell.angle_alpha   90.00
_cell.angle_beta   90.00
_cell.angle_gamma   90.00
#
_symmetry.space_group_name_H-M   'P 1'
#
loop_
_entity.id
_entity.type
_entity.pdbx_description
1 polymer ?
#
loop_
_entity_poly.entity_id
_entity_poly.type
_entity_poly.pdbx_seq_one_letter_code
_entity_poly.pdbx_strand_id
1 'polypeptide(L)'
;MAEIQALLDALTALPRTPPAGPAEAESLLASLRSAAARWAEVLYEANEGVGRQLPPRAEAALTLAFRRAEDSYVELEIALRDCAEHRDPAL
;
A
#
# COMPACT_ATOMS: atom_id res chain seq x y z
N MET A 1 -8.68 7.74 -12.78
CA MET A 1 -9.74 6.91 -12.15
C MET A 1 -9.49 5.41 -12.26
N ALA A 2 -8.63 4.92 -13.17
CA ALA A 2 -8.24 3.51 -13.21
C ALA A 2 -7.55 3.06 -11.91
N GLU A 3 -6.73 3.92 -11.29
CA GLU A 3 -6.05 3.61 -10.03
C GLU A 3 -6.99 3.41 -8.84
N ILE A 4 -8.09 4.18 -8.80
CA ILE A 4 -9.14 3.99 -7.78
C ILE A 4 -9.79 2.61 -7.94
N GLN A 5 -10.11 2.20 -9.17
CA GLN A 5 -10.68 0.88 -9.41
C GLN A 5 -9.68 -0.23 -9.03
N ALA A 6 -8.41 -0.08 -9.41
CA ALA A 6 -7.37 -1.03 -9.06
C ALA A 6 -7.18 -1.14 -7.53
N LEU A 7 -7.29 -0.02 -6.80
CA LEU A 7 -7.26 -0.02 -5.34
C LEU A 7 -8.46 -0.77 -4.75
N LEU A 8 -9.66 -0.54 -5.27
CA LEU A 8 -10.85 -1.27 -4.84
C LEU A 8 -10.71 -2.78 -5.10
N ASP A 9 -10.18 -3.17 -6.25
CA ASP A 9 -9.93 -4.57 -6.58
C ASP A 9 -8.92 -5.19 -5.59
N ALA A 10 -7.87 -4.45 -5.23
CA ALA A 10 -6.88 -4.89 -4.23
C ALA A 10 -7.48 -5.06 -2.84
N LEU A 11 -8.31 -4.10 -2.40
CA LEU A 11 -8.94 -4.12 -1.08
C LEU A 11 -10.02 -5.20 -0.98
N THR A 12 -10.78 -5.42 -2.05
CA THR A 12 -11.82 -6.45 -2.09
C THR A 12 -11.26 -7.87 -2.15
N ALA A 13 -10.03 -8.03 -2.68
CA ALA A 13 -9.30 -9.29 -2.67
C ALA A 13 -8.71 -9.65 -1.29
N LEU A 14 -8.71 -8.73 -0.31
CA LEU A 14 -8.19 -9.03 1.02
C LEU A 14 -9.03 -10.11 1.73
N PRO A 15 -8.40 -11.08 2.40
CA PRO A 15 -9.11 -12.09 3.16
C PRO A 15 -9.88 -11.42 4.31
N ARG A 16 -11.15 -11.81 4.48
CA ARG A 16 -12.03 -11.30 5.56
C ARG A 16 -11.85 -12.04 6.88
N THR A 17 -11.07 -13.12 6.86
CA THR A 17 -10.75 -13.95 8.02
C THR A 17 -9.28 -13.77 8.38
N PRO A 18 -8.92 -13.89 9.67
CA PRO A 18 -7.53 -13.92 10.08
C PRO A 18 -6.76 -15.04 9.36
N PRO A 19 -5.46 -14.83 9.04
CA PRO A 19 -4.63 -15.88 8.46
C PRO A 19 -4.48 -17.05 9.45
N ALA A 20 -4.63 -18.28 8.95
CA ALA A 20 -4.54 -19.51 9.75
C ALA A 20 -3.10 -20.02 9.92
N GLY A 21 -2.13 -19.43 9.21
CA GLY A 21 -0.73 -19.83 9.30
C GLY A 21 0.22 -18.95 8.48
N PRO A 22 1.53 -19.25 8.48
CA PRO A 22 2.57 -18.41 7.88
C PRO A 22 2.35 -18.11 6.39
N ALA A 23 1.94 -19.11 5.60
CA ALA A 23 1.70 -18.91 4.16
C ALA A 23 0.53 -17.96 3.88
N GLU A 24 -0.54 -18.04 4.68
CA GLU A 24 -1.67 -17.11 4.57
C GLU A 24 -1.33 -15.72 5.07
N ALA A 25 -0.50 -15.61 6.12
CA ALA A 25 -0.01 -14.32 6.62
C ALA A 25 0.86 -13.60 5.57
N GLU A 26 1.74 -14.34 4.88
CA GLU A 26 2.55 -13.80 3.77
C GLU A 26 1.66 -13.36 2.59
N SER A 27 0.64 -14.16 2.22
CA SER A 27 -0.32 -13.78 1.19
C SER A 27 -1.10 -12.51 1.55
N LEU A 28 -1.48 -12.36 2.83
CA LEU A 28 -2.12 -11.15 3.34
C LEU A 28 -1.18 -9.95 3.23
N LEU A 29 0.07 -10.07 3.68
CA LEU A 29 1.07 -9.00 3.57
C LEU A 29 1.30 -8.60 2.11
N ALA A 30 1.35 -9.55 1.18
CA ALA A 30 1.52 -9.29 -0.25
C ALA A 30 0.35 -8.47 -0.82
N SER A 31 -0.86 -8.81 -0.39
CA SER A 31 -2.08 -8.10 -0.78
C SER A 31 -2.12 -6.69 -0.18
N LEU A 32 -1.74 -6.54 1.10
CA LEU A 32 -1.63 -5.24 1.76
C LEU A 32 -0.56 -4.35 1.10
N ARG A 33 0.61 -4.90 0.74
CA ARG A 33 1.65 -4.17 0.00
C ARG A 33 1.10 -3.64 -1.32
N SER A 34 0.37 -4.49 -2.04
CA SER A 34 -0.24 -4.11 -3.32
C SER A 34 -1.30 -3.02 -3.17
N ALA A 35 -2.10 -3.05 -2.10
CA ALA A 35 -3.05 -1.99 -1.78
C ALA A 35 -2.34 -0.68 -1.39
N ALA A 36 -1.27 -0.74 -0.60
CA ALA A 36 -0.47 0.42 -0.21
C ALA A 36 0.15 1.13 -1.43
N ALA A 37 0.73 0.36 -2.37
CA ALA A 37 1.26 0.90 -3.62
C ALA A 37 0.19 1.68 -4.40
N ARG A 38 -0.98 1.06 -4.62
CA ARG A 38 -2.08 1.71 -5.35
C ARG A 38 -2.64 2.93 -4.62
N TRP A 39 -2.66 2.91 -3.30
CA TRP A 39 -3.07 4.09 -2.54
C TRP A 39 -2.09 5.24 -2.69
N ALA A 40 -0.78 4.98 -2.71
CA ALA A 40 0.22 5.98 -3.02
C ALA A 40 0.01 6.58 -4.42
N GLU A 41 -0.26 5.74 -5.44
CA GLU A 41 -0.57 6.21 -6.80
C GLU A 41 -1.83 7.09 -6.84
N VAL A 42 -2.92 6.69 -6.17
CA VAL A 42 -4.14 7.51 -6.08
C VAL A 42 -3.87 8.87 -5.43
N LEU A 43 -3.07 8.91 -4.36
CA LEU A 43 -2.69 10.16 -3.70
C LEU A 43 -1.77 11.03 -4.57
N TYR A 44 -0.87 10.40 -5.33
CA TYR A 44 -0.02 11.09 -6.30
C TYR A 44 -0.86 11.71 -7.43
N GLU A 45 -1.75 10.94 -8.07
CA GLU A 45 -2.68 11.44 -9.08
C GLU A 45 -3.55 12.58 -8.54
N ALA A 46 -4.06 12.44 -7.32
CA ALA A 46 -4.85 13.47 -6.67
C ALA A 46 -4.03 14.76 -6.46
N ASN A 47 -2.77 14.64 -6.02
CA ASN A 47 -1.87 15.77 -5.81
C ASN A 47 -1.53 16.50 -7.11
N GLU A 48 -1.26 15.76 -8.19
CA GLU A 48 -1.05 16.33 -9.52
C GLU A 48 -2.33 17.00 -10.07
N GLY A 49 -3.49 16.39 -9.81
CA GLY A 49 -4.78 16.87 -10.31
C GLY A 49 -5.32 18.13 -9.61
N VAL A 50 -5.00 18.35 -8.33
CA VAL A 50 -5.50 19.50 -7.56
C VAL A 50 -4.70 20.79 -7.79
N GLY A 51 -3.45 20.71 -8.24
CA GLY A 51 -2.60 21.89 -8.50
C GLY A 51 -2.65 22.95 -7.39
N ARG A 52 -2.59 24.24 -7.76
CA ARG A 52 -2.72 25.38 -6.82
C ARG A 52 -4.16 25.67 -6.36
N GLN A 53 -5.09 24.74 -6.54
CA GLN A 53 -6.49 24.93 -6.13
C GLN A 53 -6.66 24.72 -4.63
N LEU A 54 -5.73 24.00 -3.99
CA LEU A 54 -5.73 23.82 -2.55
C LEU A 54 -5.03 24.98 -1.84
N PRO A 55 -5.52 25.39 -0.65
CA PRO A 55 -4.73 26.23 0.24
C PRO A 55 -3.40 25.55 0.60
N PRO A 56 -2.31 26.29 0.86
CA PRO A 56 -0.97 25.71 1.06
C PRO A 56 -0.90 24.62 2.14
N ARG A 57 -1.70 24.77 3.22
CA ARG A 57 -1.75 23.77 4.29
C ARG A 57 -2.41 22.46 3.86
N ALA A 58 -3.42 22.53 2.98
CA ALA A 58 -4.08 21.34 2.45
C ALA A 58 -3.19 20.61 1.45
N GLU A 59 -2.48 21.34 0.58
CA GLU A 59 -1.47 20.79 -0.33
C GLU A 59 -0.35 20.07 0.44
N ALA A 60 0.19 20.70 1.48
CA ALA A 60 1.20 20.08 2.35
C ALA A 60 0.67 18.82 3.05
N ALA A 61 -0.59 18.81 3.50
CA ALA A 61 -1.21 17.65 4.11
C ALA A 61 -1.41 16.50 3.11
N LEU A 62 -1.78 16.80 1.86
CA LEU A 62 -1.91 15.81 0.78
C LEU A 62 -0.55 15.20 0.42
N THR A 63 0.49 16.05 0.32
CA THR A 63 1.87 15.59 0.11
C THR A 63 2.32 14.67 1.23
N LEU A 64 2.02 15.02 2.49
CA LEU A 64 2.37 14.18 3.64
C LEU A 64 1.60 12.84 3.63
N ALA A 65 0.33 12.86 3.23
CA ALA A 65 -0.46 11.64 3.10
C ALA A 65 0.13 10.71 2.04
N PHE A 66 0.56 11.25 0.90
CA PHE A 66 1.25 10.50 -0.15
C PHE A 66 2.53 9.85 0.39
N ARG A 67 3.41 10.62 1.05
CA ARG A 67 4.65 10.08 1.64
C ARG A 67 4.40 8.95 2.62
N ARG A 68 3.38 9.08 3.49
CA ARG A 68 3.03 8.01 4.44
C ARG A 68 2.51 6.76 3.75
N ALA A 69 1.85 6.89 2.59
CA ALA A 69 1.44 5.75 1.80
C ALA A 69 2.65 5.04 1.16
N GLU A 70 3.63 5.80 0.65
CA GLU A 70 4.91 5.25 0.18
C GLU A 70 5.67 4.53 1.32
N ASP A 71 5.78 5.16 2.49
CA ASP A 71 6.42 4.55 3.66
C ASP A 71 5.73 3.23 4.03
N SER A 72 4.39 3.21 4.04
CA SER A 72 3.63 1.99 4.32
C SER A 72 3.91 0.88 3.32
N TYR A 73 4.07 1.22 2.03
CA TYR A 73 4.45 0.26 0.99
C TYR A 73 5.85 -0.32 1.26
N VAL A 74 6.84 0.53 1.58
CA VAL A 74 8.22 0.11 1.85
C VAL A 74 8.29 -0.82 3.06
N GLU A 75 7.64 -0.47 4.17
CA GLU A 75 7.63 -1.30 5.37
C GLU A 75 6.97 -2.67 5.13
N LEU A 76 5.90 -2.72 4.32
CA LEU A 76 5.27 -3.98 3.92
C LEU A 76 6.17 -4.82 2.99
N GLU A 77 6.97 -4.18 2.13
CA GLU A 77 7.97 -4.88 1.31
C GLU A 77 9.07 -5.50 2.17
N ILE A 78 9.54 -4.79 3.20
CA ILE A 78 10.50 -5.31 4.19
C ILE A 78 9.92 -6.52 4.91
N ALA A 79 8.69 -6.41 5.44
CA ALA A 79 8.03 -7.50 6.15
C ALA A 79 7.84 -8.76 5.27
N LEU A 80 7.52 -8.58 3.99
CA LEU A 80 7.39 -9.68 3.03
C LEU A 80 8.72 -10.36 2.74
N ARG A 81 9.77 -9.57 2.57
CA ARG A 81 11.11 -10.10 2.37
C ARG A 81 11.56 -10.92 3.57
N ASP A 82 11.32 -10.42 4.78
CA ASP A 82 11.61 -11.15 6.02
C ASP A 82 10.87 -12.49 6.10
N CYS A 83 9.59 -12.53 5.70
CA CYS A 83 8.83 -13.78 5.61
C CYS A 83 9.44 -14.78 4.62
N ALA A 84 9.89 -14.30 3.46
CA ALA A 84 10.52 -15.14 2.44
C ALA A 84 11.87 -15.70 2.90
N GLU A 85 12.69 -14.88 3.58
CA GLU A 85 13.98 -15.28 4.15
C GLU A 85 13.80 -16.34 5.27
N HIS A 86 12.80 -16.18 6.14
CA HIS A 86 12.49 -17.16 7.19
C HIS A 86 11.89 -18.49 6.67
N ARG A 87 11.30 -18.48 5.47
CA ARG A 87 10.78 -19.70 4.82
C ARG A 87 11.91 -20.59 4.30
N ASP A 88 13.05 -20.01 3.92
CA ASP A 88 14.18 -20.73 3.32
C ASP A 88 15.45 -20.63 4.19
N PRO A 89 15.55 -21.41 5.28
CA PRO A 89 16.67 -21.34 6.22
C PRO A 89 17.99 -21.91 5.66
N ALA A 90 18.06 -22.23 4.37
CA ALA A 90 19.24 -22.79 3.70
C ALA A 90 20.07 -21.74 2.93
N LEU A 91 19.74 -20.45 3.05
CA LEU A 91 20.55 -19.30 2.63
C LEU A 91 21.27 -18.65 3.81
#